data_AF-A0A392QV03-F1
#
_entry.id   AF-A0A392QV03-F1
#
_cell.length_a   1.000
_cell.length_b   1.000
_cell.length_c   1.000
_cell.angle_alpha   90.00
_cell.angle_beta   90.00
_cell.angle_gamma   90.00
#
_symmetry.space_group_name_H-M   'P 1'
#
loop_
_entity.id
_entity.type
_entity.pdbx_description
1 polymer ?
#
loop_
_entity_poly.entity_id
_entity_poly.type
_entity_poly.pdbx_seq_one_letter_code
_entity_poly.pdbx_strand_id
1 'polypeptide(L)'
;QPLDGLSEDDMKLVNEMKADALKTAIGQGGEGTDADVLLTMSALTEEGVIAVKNAACERLLNQRVEIKMKSKKINDCLNRFHVAVPKPRDQKERPVCIPPAVLEAKAKQAAAEEKRKTEKDLEEENGGAGVYSMNLRKHYILADDEWKEDILPEILDGHNVYDFIDPDIL
;
A
#
# COMPACT_ATOMS: atom_id res chain seq x y z
N GLN A 1 -4.70 34.71 1.72
CA GLN A 1 -5.53 35.56 2.59
C GLN A 1 -6.97 35.12 2.46
N PRO A 2 -7.72 34.97 3.56
CA PRO A 2 -9.17 34.97 3.48
C PRO A 2 -9.63 36.22 2.74
N LEU A 3 -10.74 36.14 2.00
CA LEU A 3 -11.30 37.29 1.27
C LEU A 3 -11.78 38.43 2.20
N ASP A 4 -11.69 38.22 3.52
CA ASP A 4 -12.17 39.07 4.61
C ASP A 4 -11.49 40.45 4.71
N GLY A 5 -10.44 40.70 3.92
CA GLY A 5 -9.73 41.99 3.88
C GLY A 5 -10.03 42.87 2.66
N LEU A 6 -10.94 42.45 1.77
CA LEU A 6 -11.27 43.16 0.53
C LEU A 6 -12.30 44.27 0.76
N SER A 7 -12.28 45.30 -0.09
CA SER A 7 -13.34 46.33 -0.09
C SER A 7 -14.66 45.75 -0.58
N GLU A 8 -15.79 46.37 -0.22
CA GLU A 8 -17.12 45.88 -0.63
C GLU A 8 -17.28 45.80 -2.16
N ASP A 9 -16.63 46.71 -2.90
CA ASP A 9 -16.67 46.73 -4.36
C ASP A 9 -15.78 45.62 -4.96
N ASP A 10 -14.61 45.34 -4.38
CA ASP A 10 -13.77 44.22 -4.79
C ASP A 10 -14.44 42.87 -4.50
N MET A 11 -15.17 42.78 -3.38
CA MET A 11 -15.90 41.57 -3.02
C MET A 11 -17.09 41.31 -3.96
N LYS A 12 -17.76 42.36 -4.43
CA LYS A 12 -18.76 42.26 -5.51
C LYS A 12 -18.13 41.74 -6.80
N LEU A 13 -16.99 42.30 -7.21
CA LEU A 13 -16.28 41.87 -8.41
C LEU A 13 -15.87 40.40 -8.35
N VAL A 14 -15.34 39.94 -7.21
CA VAL A 14 -14.96 38.53 -7.01
C VAL A 14 -16.19 37.61 -7.12
N ASN A 15 -17.35 38.01 -6.62
CA ASN A 15 -18.57 37.23 -6.72
C ASN A 15 -19.13 37.18 -8.15
N GLU A 16 -19.02 38.27 -8.91
CA GLU A 16 -19.36 38.29 -10.34
C GLU A 16 -18.43 37.38 -11.15
N MET A 17 -17.12 37.42 -10.89
CA MET A 17 -16.15 36.52 -11.50
C MET A 17 -16.44 35.05 -11.19
N LYS A 18 -16.86 34.74 -9.95
CA LYS A 18 -17.30 33.38 -9.58
C LYS A 18 -18.50 32.94 -10.40
N ALA A 19 -19.51 33.80 -10.56
CA ALA A 19 -20.71 33.48 -11.33
C ALA A 19 -20.41 33.23 -12.81
N ASP A 20 -19.57 34.06 -13.43
CA ASP A 20 -19.20 33.91 -14.84
C ASP A 20 -18.31 32.68 -15.09
N ALA A 21 -17.38 32.41 -14.17
CA ALA A 21 -16.52 31.25 -14.26
C ALA A 21 -17.31 29.95 -14.02
N LEU A 22 -18.33 29.95 -13.14
CA LEU A 22 -19.26 28.83 -12.95
C LEU A 22 -20.05 28.56 -14.24
N LYS A 23 -20.57 29.62 -14.89
CA LYS A 23 -21.29 29.52 -16.16
C LYS A 23 -20.44 28.94 -17.28
N THR A 24 -19.16 29.30 -17.32
CA THR A 24 -18.19 28.79 -18.30
C THR A 24 -17.80 27.34 -18.02
N ALA A 25 -17.58 26.97 -16.75
CA ALA A 25 -17.25 25.61 -16.33
C ALA A 25 -18.37 24.60 -16.65
N ILE A 26 -19.63 24.99 -16.43
CA ILE A 26 -20.81 24.19 -16.79
C ILE A 26 -20.90 24.01 -18.31
N GLY A 27 -20.59 25.06 -19.09
CA GLY A 27 -20.60 25.01 -20.56
C GLY A 27 -19.55 24.07 -21.17
N GLN A 28 -18.49 23.72 -20.43
CA GLN A 28 -17.42 22.80 -20.87
C GLN A 28 -17.57 21.38 -20.31
N GLY A 29 -18.71 21.05 -19.68
CA GLY A 29 -18.99 19.72 -19.16
C GLY A 29 -18.45 19.44 -17.76
N GLY A 30 -18.02 20.46 -17.01
CA GLY A 30 -17.65 20.30 -15.60
C GLY A 30 -18.86 20.27 -14.66
N GLU A 31 -18.80 19.46 -13.61
CA GLU A 31 -19.72 19.56 -12.48
C GLU A 31 -19.42 20.88 -11.73
N GLY A 32 -20.28 21.89 -11.92
CA GLY A 32 -20.12 23.21 -11.34
C GLY A 32 -20.44 23.23 -9.84
N THR A 33 -19.55 22.72 -9.00
CA THR A 33 -19.62 22.97 -7.56
C THR A 33 -18.98 24.33 -7.23
N ASP A 34 -19.73 25.18 -6.53
CA ASP A 34 -19.42 26.57 -6.18
C ASP A 34 -18.02 26.77 -5.53
N ALA A 35 -17.50 25.73 -4.86
CA ALA A 35 -16.24 25.75 -4.15
C ALA A 35 -14.98 25.63 -5.03
N ASP A 36 -15.12 25.24 -6.29
CA ASP A 36 -13.98 24.75 -7.07
C ASP A 36 -13.55 25.74 -8.17
N VAL A 37 -14.37 26.73 -8.49
CA VAL A 37 -14.14 27.59 -9.67
C VAL A 37 -13.10 28.69 -9.42
N LEU A 38 -13.08 29.26 -8.22
CA LEU A 38 -12.12 30.28 -7.79
C LEU A 38 -11.50 29.86 -6.46
N LEU A 39 -10.23 29.43 -6.53
CA LEU A 39 -9.45 29.04 -5.38
C LEU A 39 -8.43 30.13 -5.02
N THR A 40 -8.23 30.35 -3.73
CA THR A 40 -7.16 31.21 -3.22
C THR A 40 -5.87 30.40 -3.01
N MET A 41 -4.74 30.89 -3.52
CA MET A 41 -3.42 30.30 -3.25
C MET A 41 -2.41 31.37 -2.87
N SER A 42 -1.44 31.01 -2.03
CA SER A 42 -0.37 31.89 -1.57
C SER A 42 0.97 31.17 -1.66
N ALA A 43 1.89 31.69 -2.45
CA ALA A 43 3.27 31.16 -2.53
C ALA A 43 4.14 31.58 -1.34
N LEU A 44 3.65 32.50 -0.49
CA LEU A 44 4.34 32.96 0.72
C LEU A 44 4.00 32.11 1.94
N THR A 45 2.74 31.72 2.09
CA THR A 45 2.26 30.88 3.21
C THR A 45 2.11 29.41 2.83
N GLU A 46 2.34 29.07 1.56
CA GLU A 46 2.13 27.73 0.95
C GLU A 46 0.69 27.20 1.05
N GLU A 47 -0.24 28.03 1.52
CA GLU A 47 -1.65 27.69 1.64
C GLU A 47 -2.32 27.62 0.27
N GLY A 48 -3.15 26.59 0.06
CA GLY A 48 -3.95 26.42 -1.15
C GLY A 48 -3.18 25.94 -2.39
N VAL A 49 -1.84 25.86 -2.35
CA VAL A 49 -1.03 25.42 -3.50
C VAL A 49 -1.37 23.97 -3.91
N ILE A 50 -1.47 23.07 -2.93
CA ILE A 50 -1.86 21.66 -3.17
C ILE A 50 -3.32 21.57 -3.61
N ALA A 51 -4.21 22.37 -3.04
CA ALA A 51 -5.63 22.37 -3.38
C ALA A 51 -5.86 22.77 -4.85
N VAL A 52 -5.22 23.86 -5.30
CA VAL A 52 -5.28 24.31 -6.70
C VAL A 52 -4.72 23.26 -7.66
N LYS A 53 -3.59 22.64 -7.30
CA LYS A 53 -3.00 21.56 -8.09
C LYS A 53 -3.98 20.39 -8.25
N ASN A 54 -4.58 19.92 -7.15
CA ASN A 54 -5.49 18.79 -7.18
C ASN A 54 -6.74 19.09 -8.01
N ALA A 55 -7.37 20.24 -7.78
CA ALA A 55 -8.56 20.68 -8.54
C ALA A 55 -8.26 20.80 -10.05
N ALA A 56 -7.13 21.38 -10.43
CA ALA A 56 -6.71 21.49 -11.82
C ALA A 56 -6.45 20.10 -12.47
N CYS A 57 -5.77 19.20 -11.75
CA CYS A 57 -5.50 17.85 -12.23
C CYS A 57 -6.78 17.03 -12.41
N GLU A 58 -7.73 17.14 -11.48
CA GLU A 58 -9.00 16.41 -11.52
C GLU A 58 -9.90 16.90 -12.65
N ARG A 59 -10.01 18.21 -12.85
CA ARG A 59 -10.72 18.80 -14.00
C ARG A 59 -10.19 18.32 -15.34
N LEU A 60 -8.86 18.38 -15.49
CA LEU A 60 -8.21 17.90 -16.71
C LEU A 60 -8.41 16.40 -16.90
N LEU A 61 -8.39 15.63 -15.82
CA LEU A 61 -8.63 14.19 -15.85
C LEU A 61 -10.05 13.89 -16.31
N ASN A 62 -11.07 14.56 -15.77
CA ASN A 62 -12.47 14.38 -16.16
C ASN A 62 -12.67 14.65 -17.66
N GLN A 63 -12.16 15.78 -18.16
CA GLN A 63 -12.22 16.10 -19.59
C GLN A 63 -11.51 15.03 -20.45
N ARG A 64 -10.33 14.56 -20.03
CA ARG A 64 -9.59 13.51 -20.74
C ARG A 64 -10.31 12.18 -20.71
N VAL A 65 -10.93 11.82 -19.59
CA VAL A 65 -11.71 10.59 -19.43
C VAL A 65 -12.94 10.64 -20.34
N GLU A 66 -13.67 11.75 -20.42
CA GLU A 66 -14.80 11.89 -21.35
C GLU A 66 -14.39 11.71 -22.81
N ILE A 67 -13.30 12.36 -23.24
CA ILE A 67 -12.76 12.20 -24.60
C ILE A 67 -12.34 10.74 -24.84
N LYS A 68 -11.75 10.09 -23.83
CA LYS A 68 -11.32 8.69 -23.91
C LYS A 68 -12.50 7.72 -23.94
N MET A 69 -13.58 7.99 -23.20
CA MET A 69 -14.84 7.24 -23.22
C MET A 69 -15.53 7.34 -24.57
N LYS A 70 -15.47 8.50 -25.23
CA LYS A 70 -15.96 8.69 -26.62
C LYS A 70 -15.05 8.02 -27.67
N SER A 71 -13.84 7.59 -27.30
CA SER A 71 -12.88 6.95 -28.20
C SER A 71 -13.04 5.43 -28.24
N LYS A 72 -12.76 4.81 -29.40
CA LYS A 72 -12.76 3.34 -29.56
C LYS A 72 -11.64 2.63 -28.79
N LYS A 73 -10.59 3.37 -28.37
CA LYS A 73 -9.43 2.84 -27.61
C LYS A 73 -9.78 2.40 -26.19
N ILE A 74 -11.00 2.66 -25.71
CA ILE A 74 -11.45 2.18 -24.40
C ILE A 74 -11.58 0.66 -24.35
N ASN A 75 -11.96 0.03 -25.48
CA ASN A 75 -12.17 -1.40 -25.56
C ASN A 75 -10.88 -2.20 -25.30
N ASP A 76 -9.72 -1.65 -25.68
CA ASP A 76 -8.41 -2.28 -25.47
C ASP A 76 -8.02 -2.39 -23.99
N CYS A 77 -8.59 -1.53 -23.13
CA CYS A 77 -8.29 -1.48 -21.70
C CYS A 77 -9.44 -2.01 -20.82
N LEU A 78 -10.59 -2.34 -21.40
CA LEU A 78 -11.80 -2.68 -20.65
C LEU A 78 -11.61 -3.89 -19.73
N ASN A 79 -10.81 -4.85 -20.17
CA ASN A 79 -10.41 -6.02 -19.38
C ASN A 79 -9.68 -5.66 -18.07
N ARG A 80 -8.95 -4.54 -18.02
CA ARG A 80 -8.24 -4.09 -16.82
C ARG A 80 -9.15 -3.39 -15.82
N PHE A 81 -10.26 -2.80 -16.30
CA PHE A 81 -11.27 -2.16 -15.45
C PHE A 81 -12.28 -3.17 -14.90
N HIS A 82 -12.49 -4.29 -15.60
CA HIS A 82 -13.43 -5.31 -15.16
C HIS A 82 -12.91 -6.07 -13.93
N VAL A 83 -13.50 -5.80 -12.77
CA VAL A 83 -13.32 -6.61 -11.56
C VAL A 83 -14.34 -7.74 -11.59
N ALA A 84 -13.86 -8.98 -11.70
CA ALA A 84 -14.72 -10.16 -11.69
C ALA A 84 -15.33 -10.37 -10.31
N VAL A 85 -16.67 -10.39 -10.23
CA VAL A 85 -17.40 -10.71 -9.00
C VAL A 85 -17.67 -12.22 -8.97
N PRO A 86 -17.10 -12.97 -8.01
CA PRO A 86 -17.29 -14.42 -7.94
C PRO A 86 -18.76 -14.78 -7.73
N LYS A 87 -19.30 -15.68 -8.56
CA LYS A 87 -20.62 -16.27 -8.31
C LYS A 87 -20.51 -17.31 -7.20
N PRO A 88 -21.46 -17.36 -6.23
CA PRO A 88 -21.48 -18.40 -5.21
C PRO A 88 -21.53 -19.79 -5.85
N ARG A 89 -20.49 -20.61 -5.62
CA ARG A 89 -20.38 -21.96 -6.18
C ARG A 89 -20.94 -23.04 -5.24
N ASP A 90 -20.59 -22.95 -3.95
CA ASP A 90 -21.02 -23.89 -2.90
C ASP A 90 -21.44 -23.13 -1.63
N GLN A 91 -22.11 -23.80 -0.71
CA GLN A 91 -22.40 -23.34 0.66
C GLN A 91 -21.18 -23.49 1.61
N LYS A 92 -19.95 -23.38 1.11
CA LYS A 92 -18.72 -23.49 1.92
C LYS A 92 -18.07 -22.11 2.06
N GLU A 93 -17.97 -21.65 3.30
CA GLU A 93 -17.23 -20.43 3.62
C GLU A 93 -15.73 -20.67 3.47
N ARG A 94 -15.04 -19.70 2.86
CA ARG A 94 -13.58 -19.69 2.69
C ARG A 94 -13.06 -18.40 3.33
N PRO A 95 -13.03 -18.32 4.67
CA PRO A 95 -12.60 -17.11 5.35
C PRO A 95 -11.11 -16.87 5.13
N VAL A 96 -10.70 -15.62 5.28
CA VAL A 96 -9.28 -15.23 5.25
C VAL A 96 -8.64 -15.74 6.55
N CYS A 97 -7.58 -16.54 6.44
CA CYS A 97 -6.83 -17.04 7.60
C CYS A 97 -5.59 -16.16 7.84
N ILE A 98 -5.74 -15.12 8.68
CA ILE A 98 -4.61 -14.31 9.16
C ILE A 98 -4.33 -14.69 10.61
N PRO A 99 -3.12 -15.18 10.93
CA PRO A 99 -2.75 -15.49 12.31
C PRO A 99 -2.80 -14.24 13.21
N PRO A 100 -3.30 -14.35 14.46
CA PRO A 100 -3.43 -13.21 15.38
C PRO A 100 -2.08 -12.54 15.67
N ALA A 101 -1.00 -13.32 15.73
CA ALA A 101 0.36 -12.82 15.93
C ALA A 101 0.78 -11.76 14.89
N VAL A 102 0.30 -11.84 13.65
CA VAL A 102 0.61 -10.86 12.59
C VAL A 102 -0.12 -9.53 12.83
N LEU A 103 -1.36 -9.59 13.32
CA LEU A 103 -2.15 -8.40 13.63
C LEU A 103 -1.55 -7.66 14.84
N GLU A 104 -1.18 -8.40 15.87
CA GLU A 104 -0.49 -7.85 17.05
C GLU A 104 0.88 -7.27 16.69
N ALA A 105 1.66 -7.95 15.85
CA ALA A 105 2.96 -7.45 15.39
C ALA A 105 2.82 -6.13 14.61
N LYS A 106 1.83 -6.03 13.72
CA LYS A 106 1.54 -4.77 13.01
C LYS A 106 1.13 -3.64 13.95
N ALA A 107 0.30 -3.93 14.96
CA ALA A 107 -0.10 -2.94 15.96
C ALA A 107 1.10 -2.47 16.81
N LYS A 108 1.97 -3.40 17.22
CA LYS A 108 3.20 -3.10 17.95
C LYS A 108 4.18 -2.27 17.13
N GLN A 109 4.39 -2.59 15.85
CA GLN A 109 5.23 -1.79 14.95
C GLN A 109 4.70 -0.36 14.73
N ALA A 110 3.37 -0.18 14.74
CA ALA A 110 2.78 1.14 14.63
C ALA A 110 2.91 1.97 15.93
N ALA A 111 3.00 1.31 17.09
CA ALA A 111 3.06 1.96 18.41
C ALA A 111 4.49 2.11 18.96
N ALA A 112 5.40 1.20 18.60
CA ALA A 112 6.78 1.16 19.08
C ALA A 112 7.74 0.96 17.91
N GLU A 113 8.75 1.84 17.85
CA GLU A 113 9.82 1.80 16.84
C GLU A 113 10.94 0.79 17.20
N GLU A 114 10.66 -0.18 18.09
CA GLU A 114 11.66 -1.19 18.46
C GLU A 114 11.93 -2.13 17.29
N LYS A 115 13.08 -1.91 16.65
CA LYS A 115 13.59 -2.76 15.58
C LYS A 115 14.11 -4.06 16.20
N ARG A 116 13.47 -5.17 15.85
CA ARG A 116 13.99 -6.51 16.13
C ARG A 116 15.38 -6.63 15.50
N LYS A 117 16.37 -7.10 16.27
CA LYS A 117 17.69 -7.46 15.72
C LYS A 117 17.52 -8.48 14.61
N THR A 118 18.02 -8.14 13.43
CA THR A 118 18.02 -9.01 12.26
C THR A 118 19.31 -9.82 12.19
N GLU A 119 19.31 -10.92 11.44
CA GLU A 119 20.55 -11.69 11.21
C GLU A 119 21.63 -10.85 10.49
N LYS A 120 21.22 -9.83 9.73
CA LYS A 120 22.15 -8.85 9.13
C LYS A 120 22.87 -8.02 10.19
N ASP A 121 22.16 -7.59 11.24
CA ASP A 121 22.79 -6.85 12.35
C ASP A 121 23.77 -7.76 13.11
N LEU A 122 23.41 -9.04 13.30
CA LEU A 122 24.30 -10.03 13.92
C LEU A 122 25.54 -10.33 13.06
N GLU A 123 25.40 -10.35 11.74
CA GLU A 123 26.53 -10.51 10.82
C GLU A 123 27.51 -9.33 10.95
N GLU A 124 27.00 -8.10 10.96
CA GLU A 124 27.81 -6.88 11.12
C GLU A 124 28.52 -6.85 12.49
N GLU A 125 27.84 -7.27 13.57
CA GLU A 125 28.42 -7.40 14.91
C GLU A 125 29.53 -8.48 14.99
N ASN A 126 29.43 -9.57 14.22
CA ASN A 126 30.32 -10.74 14.32
C ASN A 126 31.40 -10.83 13.21
N GLY A 127 31.84 -9.68 12.68
CA GLY A 127 32.97 -9.61 11.75
C GLY A 127 32.60 -9.43 10.28
N GLY A 128 31.30 -9.29 9.98
CA GLY A 128 30.80 -8.90 8.66
C GLY A 128 30.84 -10.02 7.61
N ALA A 129 30.51 -9.61 6.38
CA ALA A 129 30.35 -10.51 5.25
C ALA A 129 31.64 -11.28 4.95
N GLY A 130 31.52 -12.61 4.89
CA GLY A 130 32.62 -13.53 4.60
C GLY A 130 33.40 -14.03 5.83
N VAL A 131 33.16 -13.46 7.02
CA VAL A 131 33.75 -13.95 8.29
C VAL A 131 32.68 -14.62 9.15
N TYR A 132 31.49 -14.03 9.25
CA TYR A 132 30.37 -14.62 9.99
C TYR A 132 29.89 -15.92 9.33
N SER A 133 29.79 -16.99 10.11
CA SER A 133 29.18 -18.26 9.70
C SER A 133 27.88 -18.46 10.47
N MET A 134 26.75 -18.41 9.76
CA MET A 134 25.43 -18.59 10.35
C MET A 134 25.19 -20.06 10.70
N ASN A 135 24.85 -20.36 11.95
CA ASN A 135 24.38 -21.69 12.34
C ASN A 135 22.95 -21.90 11.81
N LEU A 136 22.80 -22.80 10.85
CA LEU A 136 21.52 -23.14 10.21
C LEU A 136 20.55 -23.89 11.16
N ARG A 137 21.07 -24.51 12.22
CA ARG A 137 20.32 -25.34 13.17
C ARG A 137 19.74 -24.54 14.34
N LYS A 138 20.25 -23.33 14.58
CA LYS A 138 19.87 -22.43 15.70
C LYS A 138 18.37 -22.22 15.86
N HIS A 139 17.64 -22.13 14.75
CA HIS A 139 16.20 -21.82 14.72
C HIS A 139 15.30 -23.03 14.54
N TYR A 140 15.82 -24.26 14.68
CA TYR A 140 15.00 -25.48 14.62
C TYR A 140 14.05 -25.55 15.84
N ILE A 141 12.89 -26.15 15.62
CA ILE A 141 11.88 -26.41 16.66
C ILE A 141 11.88 -27.93 16.87
N LEU A 142 12.58 -28.38 17.90
CA LEU A 142 12.67 -29.79 18.31
C LEU A 142 11.96 -29.98 19.66
N ALA A 143 11.76 -31.24 20.05
CA ALA A 143 11.19 -31.57 21.36
C ALA A 143 12.11 -31.16 22.52
N ASP A 144 13.42 -31.30 22.31
CA ASP A 144 14.47 -30.84 23.21
C ASP A 144 15.41 -29.88 22.46
N ASP A 145 15.77 -28.78 23.10
CA ASP A 145 16.68 -27.79 22.54
C ASP A 145 18.14 -28.27 22.55
N GLU A 146 18.50 -29.20 23.44
CA GLU A 146 19.87 -29.75 23.52
C GLU A 146 20.26 -30.52 22.25
N TRP A 147 19.30 -31.18 21.59
CA TRP A 147 19.56 -32.04 20.42
C TRP A 147 19.78 -31.26 19.12
N LYS A 148 19.71 -29.92 19.13
CA LYS A 148 19.88 -29.10 17.92
C LYS A 148 21.26 -29.23 17.29
N GLU A 149 22.27 -29.49 18.10
CA GLU A 149 23.66 -29.63 17.65
C GLU A 149 24.06 -31.08 17.36
N ASP A 150 23.17 -32.04 17.60
CA ASP A 150 23.46 -33.46 17.38
C ASP A 150 23.66 -33.78 15.90
N ILE A 151 24.61 -34.67 15.61
CA ILE A 151 24.92 -35.11 14.25
C ILE A 151 24.16 -36.41 13.98
N LEU A 152 23.23 -36.37 13.03
CA LEU A 152 22.55 -37.58 12.57
C LEU A 152 23.52 -38.45 11.75
N PRO A 153 23.66 -39.75 12.05
CA PRO A 153 24.41 -40.65 11.19
C PRO A 153 23.67 -40.80 9.84
N GLU A 154 24.37 -40.56 8.73
CA GLU A 154 23.77 -40.65 7.39
C GLU A 154 23.89 -42.06 6.80
N ILE A 155 25.02 -42.73 7.03
CA ILE A 155 25.34 -44.04 6.42
C ILE A 155 25.79 -45.00 7.52
N LEU A 156 25.21 -46.20 7.53
CA LEU A 156 25.58 -47.31 8.39
C LEU A 156 25.63 -48.61 7.58
N ASP A 157 26.75 -49.34 7.64
CA ASP A 157 26.96 -50.63 6.95
C ASP A 157 26.57 -50.63 5.45
N GLY A 158 26.88 -49.54 4.74
CA GLY A 158 26.59 -49.39 3.31
C GLY A 158 25.13 -49.07 2.99
N HIS A 159 24.29 -48.87 4.01
CA HIS A 159 22.89 -48.49 3.88
C HIS A 159 22.67 -47.07 4.40
N ASN A 160 21.67 -46.37 3.85
CA ASN A 160 21.27 -45.05 4.31
C ASN A 160 20.39 -45.18 5.55
N VAL A 161 20.70 -44.45 6.62
CA VAL A 161 19.93 -44.47 7.86
C VAL A 161 18.53 -43.90 7.66
N TYR A 162 18.37 -42.88 6.80
CA TYR A 162 17.06 -42.28 6.52
C TYR A 162 16.04 -43.25 5.95
N ASP A 163 16.47 -44.31 5.27
CA ASP A 163 15.58 -45.32 4.68
C ASP A 163 14.89 -46.18 5.76
N PHE A 164 15.40 -46.14 7.00
CA PHE A 164 14.92 -46.88 8.15
C PHE A 164 14.41 -45.97 9.28
N ILE A 165 14.08 -44.70 9.02
CA ILE A 165 13.46 -43.83 10.04
C ILE A 165 11.94 -43.99 9.96
N ASP A 166 11.36 -44.73 10.91
CA ASP A 166 9.92 -44.92 11.05
C ASP A 166 9.51 -44.79 12.55
N PRO A 167 8.42 -44.07 12.88
CA PRO A 167 7.89 -44.02 14.25
C PRO A 167 7.62 -45.40 14.88
N ASP A 168 7.26 -46.41 14.07
CA ASP A 168 6.85 -47.74 14.51
C ASP A 168 7.92 -48.83 14.21
N ILE A 169 9.21 -48.48 14.28
CA ILE A 169 10.31 -49.40 13.92
C ILE A 169 10.64 -50.48 14.98
N LEU A 170 10.13 -50.34 16.21
CA LEU A 170 10.38 -51.25 17.34
C LEU A 170 9.38 -52.41 17.42
#